data_AF-A0A5E6RHP3-F1
#
_entry.id   AF-A0A5E6RHP3-F1
#
_cell.length_a   1.000
_cell.length_b   1.000
_cell.length_c   1.000
_cell.angle_alpha   90.00
_cell.angle_beta   90.00
_cell.angle_gamma   90.00
#
_symmetry.space_group_name_H-M   'P 1'
#
loop_
_entity.id
_entity.type
_entity.pdbx_description
1 polymer ?
#
loop_
_entity_poly.entity_id
_entity_poly.type
_entity_poly.pdbx_seq_one_letter_code
_entity_poly.pdbx_strand_id
1 'polypeptide(L)'
;MGVFDYKNLGTEGPKALFADAMAITLYTYHNLDNGFAVGYQHHGLGVGLPATLVGALLGSTDSQGVIPGIPWNPDSEKAALDAVQKAGWTPISASALGYGGKVDARGTFFGEKAGYTTAQVEVLGKYDDAGKLLEIGIGFRGTSGPRETLISDSIGDVVSDLLAALGPKDYAKNYTGEAFGGLLKSIADYASAHGLSGKDVVVSGHSLGGLAVNSMADLSANKWGGFYTDANYVAYASPTQSAGDKVLNVGYENDPVFRALDGSSFNLSSLGVHDKPHESTSDNIVSFNDHYASTLWNVLPFSIVNLPTWISHLPTGYGDGMTRILESGFYEQMTRDATVIVANLSDPARANTWVQDLNRNAEPHKGNTFIIGSDGNDLIQGGKGADFIEGGKGNDTIRDNSGHNTFLFGGHFGQDRVIGYQPTDKLVFKGVEGDVDYREHGGDTIISVGGDSVTLVGVSGGLGEVLIG
;
A
#
# COMPACT_ATOMS: atom_id res chain seq x y z
N MET A 1 9.52 -17.57 0.61
CA MET A 1 8.17 -17.15 1.02
C MET A 1 8.24 -15.65 1.17
N GLY A 2 7.50 -14.91 0.34
CA GLY A 2 7.56 -13.45 0.28
C GLY A 2 6.77 -12.77 1.39
N VAL A 3 6.93 -11.45 1.51
CA VAL A 3 6.36 -10.65 2.62
C VAL A 3 4.84 -10.67 2.64
N PHE A 4 4.21 -10.85 1.48
CA PHE A 4 2.75 -10.93 1.31
C PHE A 4 2.25 -12.36 1.08
N ASP A 5 3.02 -13.37 1.45
CA ASP A 5 2.58 -14.76 1.32
C ASP A 5 1.29 -15.01 2.10
N TYR A 6 0.35 -15.67 1.42
CA TYR A 6 -1.01 -15.88 1.90
C TYR A 6 -1.47 -17.32 1.64
N LYS A 7 -1.93 -17.99 2.71
CA LYS A 7 -2.34 -19.41 2.70
C LYS A 7 -1.27 -20.29 2.02
N ASN A 8 -1.69 -21.23 1.18
CA ASN A 8 -0.83 -22.17 0.45
C ASN A 8 -0.79 -21.86 -1.06
N LEU A 9 -0.84 -20.58 -1.43
CA LEU A 9 -0.94 -20.15 -2.84
C LEU A 9 0.38 -20.24 -3.64
N GLY A 10 1.47 -20.72 -3.03
CA GLY A 10 2.81 -20.71 -3.64
C GLY A 10 3.38 -19.29 -3.70
N THR A 11 4.35 -19.03 -4.58
CA THR A 11 5.05 -17.73 -4.65
C THR A 11 4.40 -16.74 -5.61
N GLU A 12 3.92 -17.20 -6.77
CA GLU A 12 3.26 -16.34 -7.78
C GLU A 12 1.80 -16.02 -7.43
N GLY A 13 1.10 -16.94 -6.77
CA GLY A 13 -0.30 -16.77 -6.38
C GLY A 13 -0.54 -15.57 -5.46
N PRO A 14 0.23 -15.40 -4.36
CA PRO A 14 0.11 -14.24 -3.49
C PRO A 14 0.38 -12.92 -4.21
N LYS A 15 1.29 -12.89 -5.19
CA LYS A 15 1.58 -11.66 -5.93
C LYS A 15 0.39 -11.20 -6.75
N ALA A 16 -0.20 -12.11 -7.53
CA ALA A 16 -1.39 -11.81 -8.32
C ALA A 16 -2.57 -11.39 -7.42
N LEU A 17 -2.80 -12.14 -6.34
CA LEU A 17 -3.85 -11.80 -5.36
C LEU A 17 -3.64 -10.42 -4.75
N PHE A 18 -2.41 -10.07 -4.38
CA PHE A 18 -2.08 -8.77 -3.80
C PHE A 18 -2.30 -7.64 -4.80
N ALA A 19 -1.85 -7.81 -6.06
CA ALA A 19 -2.06 -6.82 -7.11
C ALA A 19 -3.56 -6.57 -7.36
N ASP A 20 -4.36 -7.63 -7.40
CA ASP A 20 -5.82 -7.54 -7.53
C ASP A 20 -6.46 -6.83 -6.33
N ALA A 21 -6.11 -7.24 -5.12
CA ALA A 21 -6.61 -6.64 -3.88
C ALA A 21 -6.29 -5.14 -3.80
N MET A 22 -5.07 -4.74 -4.19
CA MET A 22 -4.67 -3.34 -4.23
C MET A 22 -5.45 -2.56 -5.29
N ALA A 23 -5.58 -3.08 -6.51
CA ALA A 23 -6.34 -2.42 -7.58
C ALA A 23 -7.80 -2.19 -7.20
N ILE A 24 -8.46 -3.21 -6.63
CA ILE A 24 -9.82 -3.11 -6.10
C ILE A 24 -9.87 -2.05 -4.99
N THR A 25 -8.94 -2.09 -4.04
CA THR A 25 -8.90 -1.17 -2.90
C THR A 25 -8.76 0.28 -3.34
N LEU A 26 -7.83 0.59 -4.23
CA LEU A 26 -7.63 1.95 -4.75
C LEU A 26 -8.87 2.47 -5.48
N TYR A 27 -9.55 1.59 -6.23
CA TYR A 27 -10.79 1.94 -6.92
C TYR A 27 -11.90 2.37 -5.96
N THR A 28 -12.01 1.76 -4.77
CA THR A 28 -13.04 2.16 -3.78
C THR A 28 -12.95 3.62 -3.34
N TYR A 29 -11.77 4.24 -3.44
CA TYR A 29 -11.55 5.65 -3.12
C TYR A 29 -11.78 6.59 -4.30
N HIS A 30 -11.95 6.08 -5.52
CA HIS A 30 -12.20 6.87 -6.72
C HIS A 30 -11.21 8.05 -6.87
N ASN A 31 -9.92 7.77 -6.64
CA ASN A 31 -8.83 8.75 -6.66
C ASN A 31 -9.03 9.96 -5.72
N LEU A 32 -9.72 9.81 -4.58
CA LEU A 32 -10.03 10.91 -3.66
C LEU A 32 -8.80 11.73 -3.24
N ASP A 33 -7.67 11.07 -2.98
CA ASP A 33 -6.42 11.68 -2.49
C ASP A 33 -5.50 12.15 -3.63
N ASN A 34 -5.89 12.00 -4.90
CA ASN A 34 -5.05 12.29 -6.06
C ASN A 34 -4.47 13.73 -6.05
N GLY A 35 -5.30 14.74 -5.79
CA GLY A 35 -4.84 16.12 -5.66
C GLY A 35 -3.86 16.35 -4.50
N PHE A 36 -4.05 15.64 -3.37
CA PHE A 36 -3.11 15.72 -2.25
C PHE A 36 -1.80 15.03 -2.60
N ALA A 37 -1.85 13.82 -3.17
CA ALA A 37 -0.67 13.04 -3.52
C ALA A 37 0.22 13.76 -4.54
N VAL A 38 -0.38 14.32 -5.60
CA VAL A 38 0.36 15.12 -6.59
C VAL A 38 0.93 16.40 -5.97
N GLY A 39 0.14 17.10 -5.15
CA GLY A 39 0.62 18.27 -4.42
C GLY A 39 1.79 17.94 -3.48
N TYR A 40 1.69 16.83 -2.75
CA TYR A 40 2.73 16.31 -1.86
C TYR A 40 3.99 15.99 -2.65
N GLN A 41 3.86 15.26 -3.76
CA GLN A 41 5.02 14.88 -4.58
C GLN A 41 5.79 16.10 -5.06
N HIS A 42 5.10 17.15 -5.53
CA HIS A 42 5.75 18.35 -6.06
C HIS A 42 6.24 19.34 -5.00
N HIS A 43 5.58 19.43 -3.84
CA HIS A 43 5.80 20.53 -2.89
C HIS A 43 6.23 20.06 -1.49
N GLY A 44 6.01 18.80 -1.15
CA GLY A 44 6.36 18.18 0.12
C GLY A 44 5.53 18.66 1.32
N LEU A 45 5.98 18.28 2.51
CA LEU A 45 5.36 18.65 3.80
C LEU A 45 6.14 19.72 4.58
N GLY A 46 7.14 20.35 3.97
CA GLY A 46 7.88 21.45 4.58
C GLY A 46 7.21 22.80 4.33
N VAL A 47 7.99 23.76 3.84
CA VAL A 47 7.49 25.08 3.41
C VAL A 47 6.48 25.01 2.27
N GLY A 48 6.42 23.89 1.53
CA GLY A 48 5.45 23.66 0.46
C GLY A 48 4.09 23.11 0.90
N LEU A 49 3.91 22.79 2.19
CA LEU A 49 2.63 22.29 2.72
C LEU A 49 1.41 23.17 2.33
N PRO A 50 1.47 24.52 2.36
CA PRO A 50 0.35 25.33 1.90
C PRO A 50 -0.04 25.05 0.44
N ALA A 51 0.93 24.82 -0.45
CA ALA A 51 0.66 24.47 -1.85
C ALA A 51 0.12 23.04 -1.99
N THR A 52 0.66 22.09 -1.21
CA THR A 52 0.13 20.71 -1.11
C THR A 52 -1.35 20.71 -0.71
N LEU A 53 -1.73 21.51 0.29
CA LEU A 53 -3.12 21.63 0.74
C LEU A 53 -4.03 22.32 -0.28
N VAL A 54 -3.50 23.27 -1.07
CA VAL A 54 -4.24 23.84 -2.22
C VAL A 54 -4.50 22.78 -3.28
N GLY A 55 -3.51 21.94 -3.61
CA GLY A 55 -3.67 20.80 -4.52
C GLY A 55 -4.68 19.77 -4.01
N ALA A 56 -4.65 19.47 -2.72
CA ALA A 56 -5.63 18.58 -2.08
C ALA A 56 -7.07 19.08 -2.22
N LEU A 57 -7.29 20.39 -2.09
CA LEU A 57 -8.61 21.01 -2.17
C LEU A 57 -9.08 21.17 -3.63
N LEU A 58 -8.23 21.74 -4.49
CA LEU A 58 -8.61 22.23 -5.82
C LEU A 58 -8.10 21.36 -6.97
N GLY A 59 -7.11 20.49 -6.76
CA GLY A 59 -6.41 19.79 -7.85
C GLY A 59 -5.49 20.71 -8.67
N SER A 60 -5.10 20.22 -9.85
CA SER A 60 -4.27 20.88 -10.85
C SER A 60 -4.71 20.43 -12.25
N THR A 61 -4.01 20.84 -13.31
CA THR A 61 -4.22 20.27 -14.66
C THR A 61 -3.90 18.78 -14.75
N ASP A 62 -3.16 18.25 -13.77
CA ASP A 62 -2.69 16.86 -13.73
C ASP A 62 -3.36 16.05 -12.61
N SER A 63 -4.24 16.68 -11.80
CA SER A 63 -4.84 16.04 -10.63
C SER A 63 -6.20 16.60 -10.24
N GLN A 64 -7.03 15.80 -9.56
CA GLN A 64 -8.31 16.27 -9.02
C GLN A 64 -8.28 16.28 -7.50
N GLY A 65 -8.52 17.46 -6.92
CA GLY A 65 -8.74 17.63 -5.48
C GLY A 65 -10.12 17.14 -5.03
N VAL A 66 -10.43 17.40 -3.77
CA VAL A 66 -11.71 16.99 -3.18
C VAL A 66 -12.92 17.81 -3.67
N ILE A 67 -12.71 19.03 -4.18
CA ILE A 67 -13.81 19.86 -4.71
C ILE A 67 -14.17 19.39 -6.12
N PRO A 68 -15.40 18.89 -6.35
CA PRO A 68 -15.84 18.41 -7.66
C PRO A 68 -16.17 19.58 -8.61
N GLY A 69 -16.13 19.32 -9.93
CA GLY A 69 -16.63 20.25 -10.96
C GLY A 69 -15.67 21.39 -11.35
N ILE A 70 -14.40 21.33 -10.94
CA ILE A 70 -13.37 22.29 -11.35
C ILE A 70 -12.97 22.04 -12.82
N PRO A 71 -13.20 22.99 -13.76
CA PRO A 71 -13.12 22.70 -15.21
C PRO A 71 -11.74 22.31 -15.75
N TRP A 72 -10.66 22.68 -15.06
CA TRP A 72 -9.29 22.36 -15.49
C TRP A 72 -8.75 21.06 -14.89
N ASN A 73 -9.47 20.44 -13.95
CA ASN A 73 -9.04 19.17 -13.38
C ASN A 73 -9.30 18.02 -14.37
N PRO A 74 -8.40 17.02 -14.44
CA PRO A 74 -8.70 15.78 -15.11
C PRO A 74 -9.83 15.03 -14.40
N ASP A 75 -10.46 14.10 -15.12
CA ASP A 75 -11.49 13.23 -14.59
C ASP A 75 -10.87 12.07 -13.80
N SER A 76 -10.67 12.28 -12.49
CA SER A 76 -10.03 11.28 -11.63
C SER A 76 -10.91 10.05 -11.39
N GLU A 77 -12.23 10.20 -11.50
CA GLU A 77 -13.20 9.09 -11.39
C GLU A 77 -13.04 8.17 -12.60
N LYS A 78 -12.96 8.75 -13.82
CA LYS A 78 -12.63 7.99 -15.02
C LYS A 78 -11.25 7.33 -14.92
N ALA A 79 -10.23 8.04 -14.42
CA ALA A 79 -8.90 7.47 -14.25
C ALA A 79 -8.89 6.28 -13.28
N ALA A 80 -9.68 6.33 -12.20
CA ALA A 80 -9.82 5.21 -11.27
C ALA A 80 -10.50 4.00 -11.94
N LEU A 81 -11.57 4.24 -12.70
CA LEU A 81 -12.26 3.18 -13.46
C LEU A 81 -11.34 2.56 -14.52
N ASP A 82 -10.63 3.37 -15.30
CA ASP A 82 -9.71 2.89 -16.34
C ASP A 82 -8.57 2.07 -15.70
N ALA A 83 -8.08 2.46 -14.52
CA ALA A 83 -7.04 1.72 -13.78
C ALA A 83 -7.51 0.36 -13.29
N VAL A 84 -8.70 0.26 -12.67
CA VAL A 84 -9.23 -1.01 -12.19
C VAL A 84 -9.61 -1.94 -13.35
N GLN A 85 -10.08 -1.39 -14.47
CA GLN A 85 -10.32 -2.14 -15.71
C GLN A 85 -9.04 -2.66 -16.34
N LYS A 86 -7.95 -1.88 -16.30
CA LYS A 86 -6.62 -2.35 -16.74
C LYS A 86 -6.11 -3.51 -15.87
N ALA A 87 -6.47 -3.56 -14.60
CA ALA A 87 -6.23 -4.69 -13.71
C ALA A 87 -7.19 -5.89 -13.96
N GLY A 88 -8.09 -5.80 -14.96
CA GLY A 88 -9.01 -6.87 -15.36
C GLY A 88 -10.37 -6.85 -14.65
N TRP A 89 -10.66 -5.83 -13.85
CA TRP A 89 -11.86 -5.77 -13.02
C TRP A 89 -12.89 -4.79 -13.58
N THR A 90 -14.15 -5.22 -13.64
CA THR A 90 -15.27 -4.39 -14.12
C THR A 90 -16.39 -4.36 -13.08
N PRO A 91 -16.98 -3.18 -12.74
CA PRO A 91 -18.10 -3.10 -11.81
C PRO A 91 -19.31 -3.95 -12.24
N ILE A 92 -19.88 -4.72 -11.32
CA ILE A 92 -21.09 -5.52 -11.51
C ILE A 92 -22.30 -4.70 -11.07
N SER A 93 -23.24 -4.46 -11.99
CA SER A 93 -24.45 -3.69 -11.70
C SER A 93 -25.37 -4.35 -10.66
N ALA A 94 -26.10 -3.53 -9.89
CA ALA A 94 -27.16 -4.02 -8.99
C ALA A 94 -28.20 -4.88 -9.70
N SER A 95 -28.56 -4.54 -10.95
CA SER A 95 -29.47 -5.34 -11.76
C SER A 95 -28.93 -6.74 -12.06
N ALA A 96 -27.62 -6.88 -12.33
CA ALA A 96 -27.00 -8.18 -12.57
C ALA A 96 -27.00 -9.05 -11.30
N LEU A 97 -26.78 -8.43 -10.13
CA LEU A 97 -26.85 -9.10 -8.83
C LEU A 97 -28.29 -9.40 -8.38
N GLY A 98 -29.31 -8.88 -9.05
CA GLY A 98 -30.69 -8.91 -8.56
C GLY A 98 -30.88 -8.15 -7.24
N TYR A 99 -30.05 -7.13 -6.99
CA TYR A 99 -30.04 -6.36 -5.75
C TYR A 99 -30.96 -5.13 -5.83
N GLY A 100 -31.85 -4.98 -4.85
CA GLY A 100 -32.83 -3.88 -4.79
C GLY A 100 -32.46 -2.73 -3.85
N GLY A 101 -31.26 -2.75 -3.24
CA GLY A 101 -30.81 -1.69 -2.34
C GLY A 101 -30.27 -0.46 -3.07
N LYS A 102 -29.67 0.46 -2.31
CA LYS A 102 -29.20 1.75 -2.83
C LYS A 102 -27.86 1.59 -3.58
N VAL A 103 -27.82 2.14 -4.79
CA VAL A 103 -26.60 2.37 -5.58
C VAL A 103 -26.58 3.80 -6.11
N ASP A 104 -25.40 4.37 -6.32
CA ASP A 104 -25.24 5.67 -6.99
C ASP A 104 -24.98 5.54 -8.50
N ALA A 105 -24.68 6.67 -9.15
CA ALA A 105 -24.43 6.73 -10.59
C ALA A 105 -23.11 6.04 -11.02
N ARG A 106 -22.18 5.79 -10.09
CA ARG A 106 -20.91 5.08 -10.34
C ARG A 106 -21.09 3.57 -10.21
N GLY A 107 -22.21 3.13 -9.63
CA GLY A 107 -22.48 1.73 -9.32
C GLY A 107 -22.06 1.34 -7.91
N THR A 108 -21.61 2.29 -7.09
CA THR A 108 -21.21 2.05 -5.69
C THR A 108 -22.43 1.67 -4.87
N PHE A 109 -22.33 0.60 -4.08
CA PHE A 109 -23.39 0.13 -3.19
C PHE A 109 -23.28 0.77 -1.82
N PHE A 110 -24.42 1.04 -1.17
CA PHE A 110 -24.47 1.70 0.13
C PHE A 110 -25.02 0.78 1.23
N GLY A 111 -24.63 1.06 2.48
CA GLY A 111 -25.08 0.28 3.63
C GLY A 111 -26.60 0.29 3.87
N GLU A 112 -27.08 -0.83 4.40
CA GLU A 112 -28.50 -1.21 4.41
C GLU A 112 -29.26 -0.75 5.65
N LYS A 113 -28.58 -0.64 6.79
CA LYS A 113 -29.19 -0.34 8.09
C LYS A 113 -28.89 1.08 8.55
N ALA A 114 -29.79 1.62 9.38
CA ALA A 114 -29.56 2.88 10.08
C ALA A 114 -28.26 2.81 10.89
N GLY A 115 -27.42 3.85 10.78
CA GLY A 115 -26.07 3.88 11.35
C GLY A 115 -24.97 3.35 10.43
N TYR A 116 -25.32 2.77 9.27
CA TYR A 116 -24.36 2.26 8.27
C TYR A 116 -24.62 2.78 6.86
N THR A 117 -25.60 3.67 6.66
CA THR A 117 -26.07 4.10 5.34
C THR A 117 -25.06 4.87 4.48
N THR A 118 -23.97 5.32 5.09
CA THR A 118 -22.84 5.99 4.41
C THR A 118 -21.71 5.02 4.05
N ALA A 119 -21.73 3.81 4.61
CA ALA A 119 -20.78 2.75 4.26
C ALA A 119 -20.92 2.43 2.77
N GLN A 120 -19.78 2.23 2.10
CA GLN A 120 -19.71 1.99 0.67
C GLN A 120 -18.95 0.70 0.36
N VAL A 121 -19.37 0.02 -0.69
CA VAL A 121 -18.69 -1.17 -1.21
C VAL A 121 -18.80 -1.22 -2.74
N GLU A 122 -17.70 -1.58 -3.37
CA GLU A 122 -17.60 -1.87 -4.80
C GLU A 122 -17.70 -3.38 -5.02
N VAL A 123 -18.46 -3.80 -6.04
CA VAL A 123 -18.57 -5.20 -6.44
C VAL A 123 -18.11 -5.30 -7.88
N LEU A 124 -17.05 -6.06 -8.12
CA LEU A 124 -16.39 -6.16 -9.42
C LEU A 124 -16.33 -7.62 -9.89
N GLY A 125 -16.26 -7.80 -11.21
CA GLY A 125 -16.06 -9.10 -11.84
C GLY A 125 -14.83 -9.07 -12.74
N LYS A 126 -14.09 -10.18 -12.75
CA LYS A 126 -13.06 -10.48 -13.74
C LYS A 126 -13.57 -11.53 -14.72
N TYR A 127 -13.33 -11.34 -16.01
CA TYR A 127 -13.92 -12.14 -17.08
C TYR A 127 -12.86 -12.69 -18.03
N ASP A 128 -13.11 -13.86 -18.64
CA ASP A 128 -12.31 -14.31 -19.78
C ASP A 128 -12.71 -13.61 -21.09
N ASP A 129 -11.97 -13.87 -22.16
CA ASP A 129 -12.22 -13.32 -23.50
C ASP A 129 -13.61 -13.67 -24.07
N ALA A 130 -14.26 -14.71 -23.54
CA ALA A 130 -15.61 -15.14 -23.93
C ALA A 130 -16.71 -14.48 -23.06
N GLY A 131 -16.33 -13.64 -22.09
CA GLY A 131 -17.24 -12.96 -21.17
C GLY A 131 -17.73 -13.84 -20.01
N LYS A 132 -17.10 -14.99 -19.76
CA LYS A 132 -17.42 -15.83 -18.60
C LYS A 132 -16.80 -15.21 -17.35
N LEU A 133 -17.60 -15.06 -16.30
CA LEU A 133 -17.13 -14.61 -14.99
C LEU A 133 -16.16 -15.64 -14.38
N LEU A 134 -14.97 -15.19 -14.01
CA LEU A 134 -13.91 -16.00 -13.40
C LEU A 134 -13.75 -15.73 -11.90
N GLU A 135 -13.92 -14.47 -11.50
CA GLU A 135 -13.61 -14.02 -10.13
C GLU A 135 -14.51 -12.85 -9.76
N ILE A 136 -14.80 -12.70 -8.46
CA ILE A 136 -15.52 -11.55 -7.90
C ILE A 136 -14.63 -10.80 -6.92
N GLY A 137 -14.57 -9.49 -7.08
CA GLY A 137 -13.88 -8.57 -6.19
C GLY A 137 -14.90 -7.83 -5.33
N ILE A 138 -14.68 -7.79 -4.03
CA ILE A 138 -15.47 -7.02 -3.06
C ILE A 138 -14.52 -6.02 -2.40
N GLY A 139 -14.69 -4.74 -2.75
CA GLY A 139 -13.87 -3.65 -2.23
C GLY A 139 -14.64 -2.81 -1.22
N PHE A 140 -14.33 -2.90 0.06
CA PHE A 140 -14.90 -2.01 1.07
C PHE A 140 -14.15 -0.68 1.11
N ARG A 141 -14.90 0.42 1.07
CA ARG A 141 -14.32 1.76 1.19
C ARG A 141 -14.06 2.11 2.66
N GLY A 142 -12.92 2.75 2.93
CA GLY A 142 -12.64 3.35 4.23
C GLY A 142 -13.39 4.67 4.46
N THR A 143 -12.88 5.47 5.38
CA THR A 143 -13.50 6.72 5.79
C THR A 143 -13.43 7.79 4.71
N SER A 144 -14.51 7.90 3.93
CA SER A 144 -14.85 9.04 3.08
C SER A 144 -16.15 8.76 2.30
N GLY A 145 -16.83 9.84 1.90
CA GLY A 145 -17.95 9.81 0.98
C GLY A 145 -17.55 10.14 -0.47
N PRO A 146 -18.50 10.06 -1.42
CA PRO A 146 -18.37 10.74 -2.71
C PRO A 146 -17.98 12.22 -2.51
N ARG A 147 -17.20 12.79 -3.44
CA ARG A 147 -16.74 14.20 -3.39
C ARG A 147 -17.90 15.18 -3.17
N GLU A 148 -19.07 14.87 -3.70
CA GLU A 148 -20.30 15.64 -3.62
C GLU A 148 -20.87 15.74 -2.20
N THR A 149 -20.52 14.82 -1.30
CA THR A 149 -20.98 14.77 0.10
C THR A 149 -19.84 14.83 1.12
N LEU A 150 -18.59 15.03 0.67
CA LEU A 150 -17.40 14.89 1.52
C LEU A 150 -17.33 15.91 2.69
N ILE A 151 -17.93 17.09 2.55
CA ILE A 151 -17.87 18.15 3.57
C ILE A 151 -18.64 17.78 4.85
N SER A 152 -19.60 16.84 4.78
CA SER A 152 -20.33 16.35 5.96
C SER A 152 -19.70 15.14 6.67
N ASP A 153 -18.68 14.50 6.08
CA ASP A 153 -18.04 13.26 6.57
C ASP A 153 -16.54 13.51 6.93
N SER A 154 -16.26 14.54 7.74
CA SER A 154 -14.92 15.12 7.86
C SER A 154 -13.89 14.23 8.61
N ILE A 155 -12.59 14.53 8.44
CA ILE A 155 -11.47 13.81 9.10
C ILE A 155 -11.55 13.84 10.65
N GLY A 156 -12.17 14.86 11.24
CA GLY A 156 -12.45 14.91 12.68
C GLY A 156 -13.54 13.91 13.11
N ASP A 157 -14.48 13.64 12.20
CA ASP A 157 -15.49 12.59 12.37
C ASP A 157 -14.85 11.21 12.23
N VAL A 158 -13.79 11.06 11.42
CA VAL A 158 -13.07 9.78 11.25
C VAL A 158 -12.38 9.30 12.53
N VAL A 159 -11.69 10.18 13.27
CA VAL A 159 -11.11 9.81 14.57
C VAL A 159 -12.23 9.49 15.55
N SER A 160 -13.33 10.25 15.51
CA SER A 160 -14.50 10.02 16.35
C SER A 160 -15.25 8.73 15.98
N ASP A 161 -15.28 8.34 14.71
CA ASP A 161 -15.91 7.14 14.15
C ASP A 161 -15.06 5.90 14.42
N LEU A 162 -13.73 6.03 14.33
CA LEU A 162 -12.80 4.99 14.75
C LEU A 162 -12.87 4.77 16.27
N LEU A 163 -13.03 5.85 17.05
CA LEU A 163 -13.28 5.78 18.48
C LEU A 163 -14.73 5.33 18.80
N ALA A 164 -15.70 5.58 17.93
CA ALA A 164 -17.08 5.09 18.07
C ALA A 164 -17.21 3.62 17.67
N ALA A 165 -16.32 3.14 16.78
CA ALA A 165 -16.16 1.72 16.47
C ALA A 165 -15.63 0.92 17.68
N LEU A 166 -15.13 1.60 18.71
CA LEU A 166 -14.88 1.06 20.06
C LEU A 166 -16.16 0.95 20.92
N GLY A 167 -17.34 1.11 20.31
CA GLY A 167 -18.64 1.04 20.98
C GLY A 167 -18.93 -0.36 21.56
N PRO A 168 -20.06 -1.01 21.22
CA PRO A 168 -20.32 -2.37 21.70
C PRO A 168 -19.17 -3.32 21.33
N LYS A 169 -18.85 -4.27 22.22
CA LYS A 169 -17.74 -5.23 22.10
C LYS A 169 -17.64 -5.96 20.75
N ASP A 170 -18.73 -6.03 19.99
CA ASP A 170 -18.80 -6.70 18.70
C ASP A 170 -19.14 -5.76 17.52
N TYR A 171 -19.02 -4.43 17.67
CA TYR A 171 -19.31 -3.50 16.57
C TYR A 171 -18.43 -3.77 15.36
N ALA A 172 -17.10 -3.71 15.53
CA ALA A 172 -16.16 -3.94 14.44
C ALA A 172 -16.34 -5.33 13.81
N LYS A 173 -16.58 -6.35 14.64
CA LYS A 173 -16.84 -7.71 14.18
C LYS A 173 -18.11 -7.84 13.33
N ASN A 174 -19.20 -7.17 13.72
CA ASN A 174 -20.49 -7.30 13.05
C ASN A 174 -20.70 -6.27 11.92
N TYR A 175 -19.82 -5.28 11.78
CA TYR A 175 -19.94 -4.14 10.87
C TYR A 175 -20.42 -4.55 9.48
N THR A 176 -19.72 -5.47 8.81
CA THR A 176 -20.03 -5.86 7.43
C THR A 176 -21.36 -6.60 7.32
N GLY A 177 -21.71 -7.40 8.32
CA GLY A 177 -23.02 -8.08 8.36
C GLY A 177 -24.19 -7.13 8.57
N GLU A 178 -23.97 -6.04 9.31
CA GLU A 178 -24.98 -5.00 9.54
C GLU A 178 -25.10 -4.04 8.35
N ALA A 179 -23.97 -3.67 7.73
CA ALA A 179 -23.94 -2.76 6.60
C ALA A 179 -24.38 -3.41 5.28
N PHE A 180 -23.96 -4.65 4.98
CA PHE A 180 -24.08 -5.22 3.63
C PHE A 180 -24.63 -6.66 3.61
N GLY A 181 -25.35 -7.08 4.64
CA GLY A 181 -25.79 -8.46 4.80
C GLY A 181 -26.63 -8.99 3.62
N GLY A 182 -27.57 -8.18 3.11
CA GLY A 182 -28.43 -8.53 1.97
C GLY A 182 -27.69 -8.51 0.64
N LEU A 183 -26.81 -7.53 0.43
CA LEU A 183 -25.94 -7.43 -0.74
C LEU A 183 -25.01 -8.64 -0.84
N LEU A 184 -24.32 -9.00 0.25
CA LEU A 184 -23.41 -10.14 0.29
C LEU A 184 -24.13 -11.47 0.05
N LYS A 185 -25.41 -11.59 0.43
CA LYS A 185 -26.22 -12.73 0.01
C LYS A 185 -26.46 -12.73 -1.51
N SER A 186 -26.79 -11.57 -2.08
CA SER A 186 -27.05 -11.43 -3.52
C SER A 186 -25.81 -11.75 -4.36
N ILE A 187 -24.63 -11.34 -3.89
CA ILE A 187 -23.34 -11.66 -4.51
C ILE A 187 -23.07 -13.18 -4.45
N ALA A 188 -23.31 -13.83 -3.30
CA ALA A 188 -23.11 -15.28 -3.17
C ALA A 188 -24.05 -16.09 -4.09
N ASP A 189 -25.31 -15.66 -4.21
CA ASP A 189 -26.29 -16.25 -5.12
C ASP A 189 -25.86 -16.05 -6.59
N TYR A 190 -25.38 -14.85 -6.95
CA TYR A 190 -24.87 -14.53 -8.28
C TYR A 190 -23.63 -15.36 -8.64
N ALA A 191 -22.65 -15.43 -7.73
CA ALA A 191 -21.43 -16.22 -7.90
C ALA A 191 -21.74 -17.70 -8.13
N SER A 192 -22.62 -18.27 -7.29
CA SER A 192 -23.06 -19.66 -7.39
C SER A 192 -23.77 -19.95 -8.71
N ALA A 193 -24.59 -19.01 -9.20
CA ALA A 193 -25.24 -19.13 -10.50
C ALA A 193 -24.26 -19.11 -11.68
N HIS A 194 -23.06 -18.56 -11.50
CA HIS A 194 -21.97 -18.56 -12.48
C HIS A 194 -20.96 -19.70 -12.25
N GLY A 195 -21.23 -20.61 -11.31
CA GLY A 195 -20.38 -21.76 -11.01
C GLY A 195 -19.13 -21.43 -10.21
N LEU A 196 -19.08 -20.26 -9.57
CA LEU A 196 -18.01 -19.85 -8.67
C LEU A 196 -18.31 -20.27 -7.22
N SER A 197 -17.26 -20.45 -6.43
CA SER A 197 -17.36 -20.63 -4.97
C SER A 197 -16.60 -19.53 -4.22
N GLY A 198 -16.62 -19.57 -2.89
CA GLY A 198 -15.92 -18.58 -2.06
C GLY A 198 -14.44 -18.39 -2.42
N LYS A 199 -13.76 -19.44 -2.85
CA LYS A 199 -12.33 -19.39 -3.24
C LYS A 199 -12.05 -18.47 -4.43
N ASP A 200 -13.08 -18.19 -5.23
CA ASP A 200 -13.04 -17.35 -6.43
C ASP A 200 -13.46 -15.89 -6.09
N VAL A 201 -13.41 -15.52 -4.81
CA VAL A 201 -13.74 -14.19 -4.30
C VAL A 201 -12.52 -13.57 -3.62
N VAL A 202 -12.19 -12.35 -4.04
CA VAL A 202 -11.20 -11.47 -3.41
C VAL A 202 -11.93 -10.39 -2.64
N VAL A 203 -11.62 -10.26 -1.36
CA VAL A 203 -12.19 -9.28 -0.45
C VAL A 203 -11.08 -8.36 0.02
N SER A 204 -11.22 -7.07 -0.25
CA SER A 204 -10.21 -6.08 0.10
C SER A 204 -10.81 -4.74 0.49
N GLY A 205 -9.96 -3.82 0.93
CA GLY A 205 -10.33 -2.52 1.45
C GLY A 205 -9.23 -1.92 2.31
N HIS A 206 -9.25 -0.60 2.44
CA HIS A 206 -8.26 0.17 3.19
C HIS A 206 -8.92 0.94 4.35
N SER A 207 -8.21 1.14 5.46
CA SER A 207 -8.71 1.87 6.65
C SER A 207 -9.95 1.19 7.28
N LEU A 208 -11.06 1.91 7.48
CA LEU A 208 -12.34 1.28 7.86
C LEU A 208 -12.81 0.22 6.85
N GLY A 209 -12.38 0.30 5.58
CA GLY A 209 -12.57 -0.77 4.61
C GLY A 209 -11.80 -2.03 5.01
N GLY A 210 -10.57 -1.89 5.51
CA GLY A 210 -9.79 -2.98 6.10
C GLY A 210 -10.45 -3.56 7.35
N LEU A 211 -11.08 -2.73 8.18
CA LEU A 211 -11.93 -3.21 9.29
C LEU A 211 -13.10 -4.06 8.75
N ALA A 212 -13.76 -3.61 7.69
CA ALA A 212 -14.86 -4.34 7.05
C ALA A 212 -14.40 -5.68 6.43
N VAL A 213 -13.17 -5.76 5.89
CA VAL A 213 -12.55 -7.02 5.45
C VAL A 213 -12.42 -8.00 6.62
N ASN A 214 -11.86 -7.55 7.74
CA ASN A 214 -11.71 -8.37 8.96
C ASN A 214 -13.08 -8.79 9.53
N SER A 215 -14.06 -7.88 9.55
CA SER A 215 -15.44 -8.17 9.93
C SER A 215 -16.06 -9.27 9.05
N MET A 216 -15.87 -9.18 7.73
CA MET A 216 -16.39 -10.17 6.79
C MET A 216 -15.76 -11.55 7.04
N ALA A 217 -14.45 -11.59 7.26
CA ALA A 217 -13.72 -12.82 7.57
C ALA A 217 -14.24 -13.48 8.87
N ASP A 218 -14.43 -12.71 9.94
CA ASP A 218 -15.00 -13.19 11.22
C ASP A 218 -16.41 -13.79 11.06
N LEU A 219 -17.22 -13.22 10.16
CA LEU A 219 -18.59 -13.63 9.91
C LEU A 219 -18.72 -14.77 8.89
N SER A 220 -17.69 -14.96 8.05
CA SER A 220 -17.71 -15.78 6.83
C SER A 220 -18.24 -17.20 7.00
N ALA A 221 -17.92 -17.87 8.12
CA ALA A 221 -18.32 -19.25 8.38
C ALA A 221 -19.78 -19.39 8.84
N ASN A 222 -20.34 -18.36 9.49
CA ASN A 222 -21.64 -18.42 10.16
C ASN A 222 -22.73 -17.60 9.45
N LYS A 223 -22.35 -16.76 8.49
CA LYS A 223 -23.25 -15.97 7.66
C LYS A 223 -23.20 -16.46 6.21
N TRP A 224 -24.20 -16.07 5.42
CA TRP A 224 -24.27 -16.39 3.98
C TRP A 224 -24.08 -17.87 3.63
N GLY A 225 -24.56 -18.77 4.50
CA GLY A 225 -24.42 -20.21 4.32
C GLY A 225 -22.99 -20.73 4.31
N GLY A 226 -22.02 -19.95 4.83
CA GLY A 226 -20.61 -20.31 4.80
C GLY A 226 -19.92 -20.04 3.46
N PHE A 227 -20.59 -19.42 2.49
CA PHE A 227 -20.07 -19.24 1.12
C PHE A 227 -18.69 -18.58 1.09
N TYR A 228 -18.48 -17.55 1.91
CA TYR A 228 -17.23 -16.78 1.93
C TYR A 228 -16.14 -17.37 2.85
N THR A 229 -16.34 -18.56 3.43
CA THR A 229 -15.38 -19.17 4.36
C THR A 229 -13.98 -19.27 3.77
N ASP A 230 -13.91 -19.63 2.48
CA ASP A 230 -12.67 -19.89 1.76
C ASP A 230 -12.21 -18.72 0.88
N ALA A 231 -12.90 -17.56 0.95
CA ALA A 231 -12.52 -16.37 0.21
C ALA A 231 -11.14 -15.84 0.60
N ASN A 232 -10.57 -15.02 -0.30
CA ASN A 232 -9.25 -14.44 -0.14
C ASN A 232 -9.39 -13.03 0.46
N TYR A 233 -8.87 -12.83 1.67
CA TYR A 233 -9.02 -11.59 2.43
C TYR A 233 -7.66 -10.89 2.56
N VAL A 234 -7.54 -9.71 1.96
CA VAL A 234 -6.36 -8.84 2.07
C VAL A 234 -6.83 -7.47 2.53
N ALA A 235 -6.48 -7.08 3.74
CA ALA A 235 -6.90 -5.83 4.36
C ALA A 235 -5.72 -4.85 4.43
N TYR A 236 -5.93 -3.62 4.00
CA TYR A 236 -4.91 -2.57 4.03
C TYR A 236 -5.17 -1.59 5.16
N ALA A 237 -4.11 -1.19 5.88
CA ALA A 237 -4.17 -0.18 6.93
C ALA A 237 -5.31 -0.40 7.95
N SER A 238 -5.63 -1.66 8.23
CA SER A 238 -6.75 -2.01 9.09
C SER A 238 -6.42 -1.67 10.55
N PRO A 239 -7.33 -1.00 11.27
CA PRO A 239 -7.18 -0.82 12.71
C PRO A 239 -7.44 -2.12 13.49
N THR A 240 -8.12 -3.10 12.89
CA THR A 240 -8.51 -4.35 13.53
C THR A 240 -7.88 -5.58 12.86
N GLN A 241 -7.83 -6.68 13.61
CA GLN A 241 -7.42 -7.99 13.11
C GLN A 241 -8.49 -9.03 13.49
N SER A 242 -9.00 -9.76 12.50
CA SER A 242 -9.92 -10.89 12.70
C SER A 242 -9.23 -12.02 13.45
N ALA A 243 -10.00 -12.89 14.10
CA ALA A 243 -9.41 -14.06 14.74
C ALA A 243 -8.98 -15.11 13.70
N GLY A 244 -7.77 -15.68 13.89
CA GLY A 244 -7.23 -16.74 13.03
C GLY A 244 -6.36 -16.23 11.87
N ASP A 245 -6.22 -17.05 10.84
CA ASP A 245 -5.26 -16.90 9.73
C ASP A 245 -5.91 -16.52 8.39
N LYS A 246 -7.21 -16.17 8.39
CA LYS A 246 -7.96 -15.88 7.17
C LYS A 246 -7.56 -14.59 6.48
N VAL A 247 -7.03 -13.61 7.20
CA VAL A 247 -6.80 -12.26 6.67
C VAL A 247 -5.30 -11.98 6.63
N LEU A 248 -4.81 -11.49 5.50
CA LEU A 248 -3.52 -10.81 5.42
C LEU A 248 -3.74 -9.33 5.69
N ASN A 249 -3.29 -8.84 6.84
CA ASN A 249 -3.36 -7.43 7.22
C ASN A 249 -2.06 -6.72 6.84
N VAL A 250 -2.10 -5.90 5.78
CA VAL A 250 -0.92 -5.20 5.26
C VAL A 250 -0.98 -3.72 5.65
N GLY A 251 0.13 -3.19 6.12
CA GLY A 251 0.19 -1.85 6.67
C GLY A 251 1.61 -1.32 6.75
N TYR A 252 1.75 0.01 6.79
CA TYR A 252 2.99 0.64 7.21
C TYR A 252 3.04 0.73 8.73
N GLU A 253 4.18 0.47 9.36
CA GLU A 253 4.35 0.54 10.82
C GLU A 253 4.11 1.96 11.35
N ASN A 254 4.45 2.96 10.52
CA ASN A 254 4.30 4.38 10.83
C ASN A 254 2.95 4.95 10.35
N ASP A 255 2.03 4.10 9.90
CA ASP A 255 0.63 4.46 9.73
C ASP A 255 -0.08 4.39 11.10
N PRO A 256 -0.59 5.50 11.64
CA PRO A 256 -1.18 5.54 12.96
C PRO A 256 -2.51 4.79 13.08
N VAL A 257 -3.16 4.41 11.97
CA VAL A 257 -4.41 3.65 11.94
C VAL A 257 -4.14 2.16 11.94
N PHE A 258 -3.10 1.72 11.23
CA PHE A 258 -2.76 0.30 11.12
C PHE A 258 -2.44 -0.30 12.48
N ARG A 259 -3.13 -1.37 12.88
CA ARG A 259 -2.99 -2.02 14.21
C ARG A 259 -3.32 -1.13 15.41
N ALA A 260 -4.07 -0.04 15.21
CA ALA A 260 -4.48 0.81 16.31
C ALA A 260 -5.23 0.06 17.43
N LEU A 261 -5.90 -1.06 17.12
CA LEU A 261 -6.59 -1.92 18.09
C LEU A 261 -5.93 -3.29 18.19
N ASP A 262 -5.92 -3.88 19.39
CA ASP A 262 -5.48 -5.26 19.61
C ASP A 262 -6.67 -6.20 19.35
N GLY A 263 -6.70 -6.80 18.15
CA GLY A 263 -7.86 -7.45 17.57
C GLY A 263 -8.95 -6.44 17.24
N SER A 264 -9.81 -6.12 18.20
CA SER A 264 -10.78 -5.02 18.14
C SER A 264 -10.88 -4.23 19.45
N SER A 265 -9.97 -4.51 20.39
CA SER A 265 -9.98 -3.90 21.71
C SER A 265 -9.11 -2.66 21.74
N PHE A 266 -9.67 -1.58 22.28
CA PHE A 266 -8.92 -0.37 22.59
C PHE A 266 -8.00 -0.59 23.80
N ASN A 267 -6.80 -0.05 23.73
CA ASN A 267 -5.86 0.01 24.84
C ASN A 267 -5.14 1.38 24.82
N LEU A 268 -4.26 1.64 25.81
CA LEU A 268 -3.57 2.93 25.87
C LEU A 268 -2.63 3.16 24.67
N SER A 269 -2.04 2.10 24.10
CA SER A 269 -1.22 2.21 22.90
C SER A 269 -2.01 2.60 21.65
N SER A 270 -3.33 2.37 21.62
CA SER A 270 -4.21 2.82 20.52
C SER A 270 -4.16 4.34 20.27
N LEU A 271 -3.77 5.14 21.27
CA LEU A 271 -3.60 6.59 21.13
C LEU A 271 -2.15 7.03 20.89
N GLY A 272 -1.21 6.10 20.81
CA GLY A 272 0.23 6.38 20.68
C GLY A 272 0.87 5.45 19.67
N VAL A 273 2.04 4.92 20.03
CA VAL A 273 2.71 3.85 19.28
C VAL A 273 2.09 2.50 19.65
N HIS A 274 1.70 1.72 18.65
CA HIS A 274 1.02 0.43 18.77
C HIS A 274 1.65 -0.64 17.84
N ASP A 275 2.98 -0.61 17.74
CA ASP A 275 3.77 -1.49 16.86
C ASP A 275 4.05 -2.89 17.44
N LYS A 276 3.12 -3.43 18.24
CA LYS A 276 3.26 -4.80 18.73
C LYS A 276 3.02 -5.77 17.57
N PRO A 277 3.84 -6.82 17.38
CA PRO A 277 3.63 -7.77 16.30
C PRO A 277 2.30 -8.53 16.40
N HIS A 278 1.65 -8.78 15.26
CA HIS A 278 0.47 -9.64 15.15
C HIS A 278 0.66 -10.73 14.08
N GLU A 279 0.14 -11.94 14.33
CA GLU A 279 0.35 -13.08 13.42
C GLU A 279 -0.16 -12.84 11.99
N SER A 280 -1.24 -12.05 11.86
CA SER A 280 -1.86 -11.74 10.57
C SER A 280 -1.23 -10.55 9.83
N THR A 281 -0.28 -9.83 10.43
CA THR A 281 0.19 -8.53 9.92
C THR A 281 1.58 -8.58 9.29
N SER A 282 1.85 -7.64 8.38
CA SER A 282 3.22 -7.27 7.99
C SER A 282 3.71 -6.13 8.89
N ASP A 283 4.50 -6.45 9.91
CA ASP A 283 4.71 -5.52 11.03
C ASP A 283 5.76 -4.44 10.78
N ASN A 284 6.78 -4.70 9.95
CA ASN A 284 8.00 -3.88 9.87
C ASN A 284 8.20 -3.21 8.49
N ILE A 285 7.11 -2.77 7.85
CA ILE A 285 7.18 -2.02 6.58
C ILE A 285 7.10 -0.52 6.87
N VAL A 286 8.08 0.25 6.43
CA VAL A 286 8.16 1.69 6.68
C VAL A 286 7.83 2.48 5.43
N SER A 287 6.88 3.41 5.55
CA SER A 287 6.71 4.49 4.57
C SER A 287 7.70 5.61 4.90
N PHE A 288 8.85 5.65 4.23
CA PHE A 288 9.87 6.68 4.42
C PHE A 288 9.46 7.96 3.68
N ASN A 289 8.50 8.68 4.25
CA ASN A 289 7.98 9.95 3.73
C ASN A 289 8.55 11.18 4.46
N ASP A 290 8.23 12.38 3.98
CA ASP A 290 8.72 13.65 4.55
C ASP A 290 8.43 13.78 6.06
N HIS A 291 7.27 13.29 6.52
CA HIS A 291 6.92 13.32 7.93
C HIS A 291 7.84 12.40 8.74
N TYR A 292 8.02 11.15 8.31
CA TYR A 292 8.89 10.18 8.99
C TYR A 292 10.36 10.64 9.06
N ALA A 293 10.85 11.22 7.97
CA ALA A 293 12.22 11.71 7.86
C ALA A 293 12.49 12.97 8.71
N SER A 294 11.48 13.82 8.90
CA SER A 294 11.65 15.12 9.55
C SER A 294 11.79 15.04 11.07
N THR A 295 12.86 15.61 11.62
CA THR A 295 13.00 15.81 13.07
C THR A 295 11.92 16.75 13.61
N LEU A 296 11.53 17.78 12.84
CA LEU A 296 10.57 18.79 13.29
C LEU A 296 9.15 18.23 13.39
N TRP A 297 8.73 17.42 12.41
CA TRP A 297 7.41 16.79 12.43
C TRP A 297 7.25 15.81 13.61
N ASN A 298 8.35 15.19 14.04
CA ASN A 298 8.37 14.22 15.13
C ASN A 298 8.76 14.82 16.49
N VAL A 299 8.66 16.14 16.68
CA VAL A 299 8.75 16.76 18.02
C VAL A 299 7.49 16.44 18.85
N LEU A 300 6.34 16.36 18.19
CA LEU A 300 5.10 15.92 18.82
C LEU A 300 5.08 14.40 18.94
N PRO A 301 4.49 13.84 20.01
CA PRO A 301 4.30 12.40 20.12
C PRO A 301 3.55 11.82 18.91
N PHE A 302 4.02 10.67 18.43
CA PHE A 302 3.28 9.90 17.44
C PHE A 302 1.94 9.47 18.02
N SER A 303 0.87 9.74 17.29
CA SER A 303 -0.48 9.45 17.73
C SER A 303 -1.45 9.51 16.55
N ILE A 304 -2.48 8.68 16.61
CA ILE A 304 -3.63 8.74 15.71
C ILE A 304 -4.45 10.03 15.84
N VAL A 305 -4.38 10.73 16.97
CA VAL A 305 -5.07 12.04 17.10
C VAL A 305 -4.22 13.21 16.58
N ASN A 306 -2.96 12.95 16.22
CA ASN A 306 -2.05 13.94 15.66
C ASN A 306 -2.12 13.90 14.13
N LEU A 307 -3.06 14.64 13.54
CA LEU A 307 -3.40 14.58 12.11
C LEU A 307 -2.22 14.53 11.10
N PRO A 308 -1.08 15.23 11.28
CA PRO A 308 0.07 15.10 10.40
C PRO A 308 0.62 13.67 10.24
N THR A 309 0.43 12.78 11.22
CA THR A 309 0.86 11.37 11.14
C THR A 309 0.08 10.58 10.08
N TRP A 310 -1.10 11.05 9.70
CA TRP A 310 -1.98 10.39 8.72
C TRP A 310 -1.46 10.46 7.28
N ILE A 311 -0.35 11.16 7.00
CA ILE A 311 0.24 11.09 5.65
C ILE A 311 0.66 9.67 5.28
N SER A 312 1.10 8.87 6.27
CA SER A 312 1.42 7.46 6.07
C SER A 312 0.18 6.58 5.85
N HIS A 313 -1.02 7.14 6.03
CA HIS A 313 -2.31 6.45 5.85
C HIS A 313 -2.95 6.71 4.47
N LEU A 314 -2.33 7.49 3.59
CA LEU A 314 -2.95 7.85 2.32
C LEU A 314 -2.88 6.68 1.31
N PRO A 315 -4.00 6.33 0.65
CA PRO A 315 -4.09 5.14 -0.18
C PRO A 315 -3.16 5.19 -1.41
N THR A 316 -2.88 6.37 -1.99
CA THR A 316 -1.91 6.48 -3.09
C THR A 316 -0.51 6.04 -2.65
N GLY A 317 -0.09 6.39 -1.42
CA GLY A 317 1.21 5.97 -0.89
C GLY A 317 1.31 4.46 -0.67
N TYR A 318 0.21 3.82 -0.28
CA TYR A 318 0.08 2.36 -0.23
C TYR A 318 0.17 1.73 -1.62
N GLY A 319 -0.59 2.26 -2.58
CA GLY A 319 -0.66 1.74 -3.94
C GLY A 319 0.69 1.75 -4.65
N ASP A 320 1.41 2.87 -4.56
CA ASP A 320 2.74 3.01 -5.15
C ASP A 320 3.80 2.18 -4.41
N GLY A 321 3.93 2.40 -3.10
CA GLY A 321 5.02 1.82 -2.32
C GLY A 321 4.91 0.30 -2.17
N MET A 322 3.71 -0.25 -1.98
CA MET A 322 3.55 -1.70 -1.87
C MET A 322 3.68 -2.42 -3.23
N THR A 323 3.35 -1.74 -4.33
CA THR A 323 3.64 -2.25 -5.68
C THR A 323 5.14 -2.35 -5.91
N ARG A 324 5.93 -1.35 -5.49
CA ARG A 324 7.40 -1.43 -5.57
C ARG A 324 7.97 -2.58 -4.74
N ILE A 325 7.42 -2.88 -3.57
CA ILE A 325 7.79 -4.09 -2.81
C ILE A 325 7.49 -5.35 -3.63
N LEU A 326 6.32 -5.43 -4.26
CA LEU A 326 5.87 -6.59 -5.03
C LEU A 326 6.75 -6.87 -6.26
N GLU A 327 7.18 -5.79 -6.92
CA GLU A 327 8.01 -5.79 -8.13
C GLU A 327 9.50 -5.96 -7.81
N SER A 328 9.91 -5.69 -6.57
CA SER A 328 11.31 -5.78 -6.14
C SER A 328 11.94 -7.11 -6.50
N GLY A 329 13.19 -7.03 -6.98
CA GLY A 329 14.02 -8.20 -7.23
C GLY A 329 14.31 -9.03 -5.97
N PHE A 330 14.09 -8.46 -4.79
CA PHE A 330 14.29 -9.09 -3.47
C PHE A 330 13.01 -9.67 -2.86
N TYR A 331 11.84 -9.54 -3.49
CA TYR A 331 10.55 -9.94 -2.90
C TYR A 331 10.55 -11.35 -2.26
N GLU A 332 11.18 -12.33 -2.91
CA GLU A 332 11.20 -13.72 -2.42
C GLU A 332 12.03 -13.93 -1.16
N GLN A 333 12.95 -12.99 -0.86
CA GLN A 333 13.80 -12.98 0.33
C GLN A 333 13.16 -12.21 1.48
N MET A 334 12.18 -11.36 1.21
CA MET A 334 11.43 -10.65 2.24
C MET A 334 10.47 -11.62 2.92
N THR A 335 10.72 -11.97 4.17
CA THR A 335 9.74 -12.67 4.99
C THR A 335 8.67 -11.69 5.51
N ARG A 336 7.55 -12.19 6.05
CA ARG A 336 6.47 -11.34 6.61
C ARG A 336 6.96 -10.28 7.60
N ASP A 337 7.93 -10.64 8.45
CA ASP A 337 8.49 -9.75 9.48
C ASP A 337 9.78 -9.05 9.04
N ALA A 338 10.13 -9.09 7.74
CA ALA A 338 11.31 -8.39 7.25
C ALA A 338 11.16 -6.88 7.44
N THR A 339 12.23 -6.21 7.84
CA THR A 339 12.28 -4.74 7.85
C THR A 339 12.40 -4.25 6.40
N VAL A 340 11.35 -3.59 5.91
CA VAL A 340 11.29 -3.07 4.54
C VAL A 340 11.08 -1.56 4.56
N ILE A 341 12.07 -0.81 4.13
CA ILE A 341 12.03 0.65 4.03
C ILE A 341 11.68 1.05 2.60
N VAL A 342 10.56 1.75 2.42
CA VAL A 342 10.08 2.19 1.11
C VAL A 342 10.27 3.70 0.98
N ALA A 343 11.04 4.14 -0.02
CA ALA A 343 11.23 5.56 -0.32
C ALA A 343 9.91 6.18 -0.78
N ASN A 344 9.32 7.06 0.04
CA ASN A 344 8.05 7.74 -0.21
C ASN A 344 8.19 9.27 -0.06
N LEU A 345 9.38 9.79 -0.36
CA LEU A 345 9.71 11.21 -0.24
C LEU A 345 9.10 12.03 -1.39
N SER A 346 8.72 13.27 -1.06
CA SER A 346 8.42 14.27 -2.08
C SER A 346 9.68 14.63 -2.89
N ASP A 347 9.51 15.23 -4.08
CA ASP A 347 10.62 15.68 -4.92
C ASP A 347 11.58 16.62 -4.18
N PRO A 348 11.11 17.63 -3.42
CA PRO A 348 12.01 18.51 -2.69
C PRO A 348 12.80 17.81 -1.58
N ALA A 349 12.20 16.85 -0.89
CA ALA A 349 12.87 16.12 0.19
C ALA A 349 13.83 15.05 -0.35
N ARG A 350 13.45 14.34 -1.41
CA ARG A 350 14.26 13.30 -2.06
C ARG A 350 15.63 13.82 -2.49
N ALA A 351 15.70 15.07 -2.95
CA ALA A 351 16.95 15.70 -3.38
C ALA A 351 18.03 15.84 -2.29
N ASN A 352 17.68 15.75 -1.00
CA ASN A 352 18.62 16.01 0.10
C ASN A 352 18.43 15.15 1.36
N THR A 353 17.52 14.19 1.33
CA THR A 353 17.17 13.35 2.49
C THR A 353 17.55 11.90 2.22
N TRP A 354 18.36 11.31 3.10
CA TRP A 354 18.78 9.92 3.01
C TRP A 354 17.69 8.98 3.51
N VAL A 355 17.12 8.17 2.62
CA VAL A 355 16.24 7.05 2.93
C VAL A 355 17.04 6.01 3.71
N GLN A 356 16.59 5.69 4.91
CA GLN A 356 17.30 4.80 5.84
C GLN A 356 16.35 4.25 6.89
N ASP A 357 16.77 3.21 7.60
CA ASP A 357 16.04 2.77 8.78
C ASP A 357 16.32 3.70 9.97
N LEU A 358 15.36 4.59 10.28
CA LEU A 358 15.39 5.42 11.48
C LEU A 358 14.84 4.69 12.71
N ASN A 359 14.13 3.58 12.50
CA ASN A 359 13.39 2.81 13.51
C ASN A 359 12.60 3.73 14.47
N ARG A 360 11.93 4.72 13.88
CA ARG A 360 11.23 5.79 14.60
C ARG A 360 9.81 5.34 14.94
N ASN A 361 9.44 5.44 16.22
CA ASN A 361 8.09 5.13 16.71
C ASN A 361 7.67 3.67 16.48
N ALA A 362 8.63 2.74 16.55
CA ALA A 362 8.45 1.32 16.29
C ALA A 362 9.23 0.48 17.34
N GLU A 363 8.91 -0.81 17.44
CA GLU A 363 9.74 -1.79 18.13
C GLU A 363 11.11 -1.93 17.43
N PRO A 364 12.17 -2.35 18.15
CA PRO A 364 13.48 -2.47 17.54
C PRO A 364 13.50 -3.46 16.36
N HIS A 365 13.89 -2.97 15.18
CA HIS A 365 14.08 -3.79 13.99
C HIS A 365 15.21 -4.81 14.17
N LYS A 366 15.08 -5.96 13.49
CA LYS A 366 16.01 -7.08 13.60
C LYS A 366 16.22 -7.72 12.24
N GLY A 367 17.39 -8.31 12.05
CA GLY A 367 17.73 -9.03 10.84
C GLY A 367 18.23 -8.11 9.73
N ASN A 368 17.99 -8.50 8.49
CA ASN A 368 18.43 -7.77 7.30
C ASN A 368 17.44 -6.65 6.99
N THR A 369 17.95 -5.52 6.49
CA THR A 369 17.12 -4.40 6.02
C THR A 369 16.94 -4.51 4.52
N PHE A 370 15.71 -4.39 4.04
CA PHE A 370 15.42 -4.18 2.63
C PHE A 370 15.12 -2.70 2.43
N ILE A 371 15.79 -2.05 1.48
CA ILE A 371 15.54 -0.65 1.15
C ILE A 371 15.17 -0.57 -0.34
N ILE A 372 13.95 -0.13 -0.60
CA ILE A 372 13.38 -0.01 -1.94
C ILE A 372 13.24 1.48 -2.26
N GLY A 373 14.04 1.94 -3.20
CA GLY A 373 13.99 3.29 -3.74
C GLY A 373 12.77 3.51 -4.64
N SER A 374 12.77 4.63 -5.34
CA SER A 374 11.67 5.14 -6.15
C SER A 374 12.04 5.13 -7.64
N ASP A 375 11.19 5.74 -8.47
CA ASP A 375 11.49 5.95 -9.88
C ASP A 375 12.33 7.23 -10.15
N GLY A 376 12.71 7.96 -9.09
CA GLY A 376 13.51 9.18 -9.20
C GLY A 376 14.79 9.10 -8.37
N ASN A 377 15.73 10.02 -8.64
CA ASN A 377 17.06 10.01 -8.02
C ASN A 377 17.02 10.03 -6.49
N ASP A 378 17.33 8.90 -5.86
CA ASP A 378 17.28 8.71 -4.43
C ASP A 378 18.65 8.85 -3.76
N LEU A 379 18.62 9.30 -2.49
CA LEU A 379 19.76 9.18 -1.58
C LEU A 379 19.43 8.06 -0.61
N ILE A 380 20.17 6.96 -0.66
CA ILE A 380 19.89 5.76 0.13
C ILE A 380 21.05 5.47 1.07
N GLN A 381 20.77 5.29 2.35
CA GLN A 381 21.77 4.88 3.33
C GLN A 381 21.39 3.52 3.90
N GLY A 382 22.32 2.57 3.82
CA GLY A 382 22.21 1.25 4.43
C GLY A 382 21.95 1.32 5.94
N GLY A 383 21.40 0.24 6.46
CA GLY A 383 21.10 0.05 7.86
C GLY A 383 22.30 -0.47 8.65
N LYS A 384 22.02 -1.25 9.70
CA LYS A 384 23.04 -1.98 10.44
C LYS A 384 22.92 -3.45 10.09
N GLY A 385 23.97 -4.05 9.56
CA GLY A 385 23.96 -5.49 9.22
C GLY A 385 24.01 -5.69 7.71
N ALA A 386 23.51 -6.82 7.23
CA ALA A 386 23.45 -7.10 5.80
C ALA A 386 22.21 -6.45 5.19
N ASP A 387 22.41 -5.50 4.29
CA ASP A 387 21.35 -4.75 3.64
C ASP A 387 21.10 -5.22 2.21
N PHE A 388 19.85 -5.14 1.78
CA PHE A 388 19.35 -5.47 0.45
C PHE A 388 18.79 -4.19 -0.17
N ILE A 389 19.56 -3.56 -1.06
CA ILE A 389 19.27 -2.20 -1.54
C ILE A 389 18.98 -2.24 -3.04
N GLU A 390 17.79 -1.75 -3.41
CA GLU A 390 17.34 -1.59 -4.79
C GLU A 390 16.99 -0.11 -4.98
N GLY A 391 17.81 0.60 -5.75
CA GLY A 391 17.62 2.04 -6.02
C GLY A 391 16.35 2.34 -6.82
N GLY A 392 16.01 1.45 -7.75
CA GLY A 392 14.89 1.63 -8.65
C GLY A 392 15.35 2.26 -9.96
N LYS A 393 14.59 3.23 -10.47
CA LYS A 393 14.99 4.04 -11.63
C LYS A 393 15.53 5.38 -11.14
N GLY A 394 16.32 6.03 -11.99
CA GLY A 394 16.86 7.35 -11.69
C GLY A 394 18.38 7.28 -11.61
N ASN A 395 19.01 8.28 -11.01
CA ASN A 395 20.44 8.25 -10.74
C ASN A 395 20.62 8.28 -9.22
N ASP A 396 20.80 7.12 -8.62
CA ASP A 396 20.75 6.96 -7.19
C ASP A 396 22.14 7.07 -6.56
N THR A 397 22.19 7.62 -5.35
CA THR A 397 23.41 7.61 -4.54
C THR A 397 23.18 6.77 -3.30
N ILE A 398 23.83 5.62 -3.28
CA ILE A 398 23.76 4.64 -2.21
C ILE A 398 25.03 4.75 -1.36
N ARG A 399 24.86 4.88 -0.04
CA ARG A 399 25.96 4.80 0.92
C ARG A 399 25.72 3.65 1.87
N ASP A 400 26.64 2.71 1.86
CA ASP A 400 26.67 1.62 2.82
C ASP A 400 28.11 1.19 3.06
N ASN A 401 28.46 0.98 4.32
CA ASN A 401 29.83 0.67 4.73
C ASN A 401 29.91 -0.42 5.82
N SER A 402 28.82 -1.12 6.09
CA SER A 402 28.77 -2.14 7.12
C SER A 402 28.04 -3.38 6.64
N GLY A 403 28.47 -4.55 7.10
CA GLY A 403 27.80 -5.81 6.74
C GLY A 403 28.23 -6.42 5.41
N HIS A 404 27.38 -7.31 4.89
CA HIS A 404 27.56 -8.02 3.62
C HIS A 404 26.35 -7.72 2.75
N ASN A 405 26.48 -6.69 1.93
CA ASN A 405 25.33 -6.04 1.33
C ASN A 405 25.07 -6.58 -0.07
N THR A 406 23.81 -6.55 -0.49
CA THR A 406 23.40 -6.88 -1.86
C THR A 406 22.77 -5.65 -2.49
N PHE A 407 23.41 -5.13 -3.54
CA PHE A 407 22.89 -4.05 -4.36
C PHE A 407 22.29 -4.64 -5.63
N LEU A 408 21.00 -4.40 -5.86
CA LEU A 408 20.29 -4.89 -7.04
C LEU A 408 20.00 -3.75 -8.01
N PHE A 409 20.33 -4.00 -9.27
CA PHE A 409 20.13 -3.11 -10.41
C PHE A 409 19.29 -3.86 -11.44
N GLY A 410 18.09 -3.34 -11.72
CA GLY A 410 17.11 -4.00 -12.59
C GLY A 410 16.63 -3.11 -13.72
N GLY A 411 16.41 -3.69 -14.91
CA GLY A 411 15.90 -2.94 -16.06
C GLY A 411 16.77 -1.73 -16.43
N HIS A 412 16.13 -0.55 -16.52
CA HIS A 412 16.79 0.74 -16.74
C HIS A 412 17.00 1.46 -15.41
N PHE A 413 18.06 1.07 -14.70
CA PHE A 413 18.39 1.58 -13.37
C PHE A 413 19.13 2.93 -13.40
N GLY A 414 19.55 3.42 -14.57
CA GLY A 414 20.19 4.73 -14.72
C GLY A 414 21.66 4.77 -14.33
N GLN A 415 22.10 5.86 -13.66
CA GLN A 415 23.52 6.16 -13.41
C GLN A 415 23.80 6.25 -11.91
N ASP A 416 24.01 5.10 -11.29
CA ASP A 416 24.08 4.98 -9.85
C ASP A 416 25.50 5.15 -9.30
N ARG A 417 25.57 5.52 -8.03
CA ARG A 417 26.81 5.66 -7.27
C ARG A 417 26.71 4.87 -5.97
N VAL A 418 27.61 3.91 -5.78
CA VAL A 418 27.73 3.17 -4.52
C VAL A 418 28.98 3.63 -3.78
N ILE A 419 28.79 4.17 -2.58
CA ILE A 419 29.83 4.68 -1.70
C ILE A 419 30.01 3.72 -0.53
N GLY A 420 31.23 3.23 -0.33
CA GLY A 420 31.57 2.34 0.79
C GLY A 420 31.50 0.85 0.47
N TYR A 421 31.32 0.49 -0.81
CA TYR A 421 31.36 -0.88 -1.30
C TYR A 421 32.60 -1.64 -0.82
N GLN A 422 32.40 -2.87 -0.36
CA GLN A 422 33.43 -3.78 0.13
C GLN A 422 33.49 -5.04 -0.72
N PRO A 423 34.65 -5.73 -0.80
CA PRO A 423 34.75 -7.00 -1.53
C PRO A 423 33.86 -8.13 -1.00
N THR A 424 33.28 -7.97 0.20
CA THR A 424 32.29 -8.91 0.75
C THR A 424 30.87 -8.63 0.27
N ASP A 425 30.63 -7.51 -0.40
CA ASP A 425 29.34 -7.14 -0.94
C ASP A 425 29.10 -7.78 -2.30
N LYS A 426 27.83 -7.75 -2.70
CA LYS A 426 27.32 -8.37 -3.91
C LYS A 426 26.62 -7.33 -4.79
N LEU A 427 26.93 -7.35 -6.09
CA LEU A 427 26.21 -6.62 -7.11
C LEU A 427 25.37 -7.62 -7.92
N VAL A 428 24.08 -7.34 -8.07
CA VAL A 428 23.15 -8.17 -8.83
C VAL A 428 22.51 -7.32 -9.91
N PHE A 429 22.82 -7.65 -11.17
CA PHE A 429 22.17 -7.07 -12.34
C PHE A 429 21.14 -8.06 -12.86
N LYS A 430 19.86 -7.68 -12.90
CA LYS A 430 18.75 -8.57 -13.26
C LYS A 430 17.86 -7.95 -14.33
N GLY A 431 17.70 -8.64 -15.46
CA GLY A 431 16.85 -8.14 -16.55
C GLY A 431 17.36 -6.82 -17.15
N VAL A 432 18.68 -6.66 -17.13
CA VAL A 432 19.39 -5.51 -17.74
C VAL A 432 19.73 -5.84 -19.19
N GLU A 433 19.72 -4.84 -20.06
CA GLU A 433 20.00 -5.02 -21.48
C GLU A 433 21.27 -4.26 -21.91
N GLY A 434 22.12 -4.94 -22.68
CA GLY A 434 23.31 -4.34 -23.32
C GLY A 434 24.62 -4.99 -22.92
N ASP A 435 25.69 -4.56 -23.59
CA ASP A 435 27.04 -5.04 -23.31
C ASP A 435 27.52 -4.50 -21.95
N VAL A 436 28.24 -5.36 -21.22
CA VAL A 436 28.85 -5.00 -19.94
C VAL A 436 30.28 -4.56 -20.15
N ASP A 437 30.63 -3.38 -19.64
CA ASP A 437 31.98 -2.82 -19.71
C ASP A 437 32.47 -2.37 -18.32
N TYR A 438 33.75 -2.61 -18.05
CA TYR A 438 34.39 -2.29 -16.78
C TYR A 438 35.51 -1.28 -17.03
N ARG A 439 35.41 -0.12 -16.36
CA ARG A 439 36.41 0.95 -16.49
C ARG A 439 36.83 1.46 -15.13
N GLU A 440 38.13 1.72 -15.00
CA GLU A 440 38.68 2.43 -13.86
C GLU A 440 38.85 3.91 -14.24
N HIS A 441 38.27 4.81 -13.45
CA HIS A 441 38.38 6.25 -13.70
C HIS A 441 38.49 7.02 -12.38
N GLY A 442 39.62 7.71 -12.18
CA GLY A 442 39.80 8.60 -11.03
C GLY A 442 39.84 7.90 -9.66
N GLY A 443 40.08 6.59 -9.61
CA GLY A 443 40.02 5.78 -8.38
C GLY A 443 38.66 5.13 -8.11
N ASP A 444 37.71 5.29 -9.04
CA ASP A 444 36.40 4.63 -9.02
C ASP A 444 36.37 3.49 -10.06
N THR A 445 35.65 2.42 -9.76
CA THR A 445 35.28 1.39 -10.74
C THR A 445 33.91 1.72 -11.31
N ILE A 446 33.79 1.81 -12.64
CA ILE A 446 32.54 2.04 -13.35
C ILE A 446 32.17 0.74 -14.08
N ILE A 447 30.97 0.24 -13.79
CA ILE A 447 30.38 -0.91 -14.46
C ILE A 447 29.24 -0.37 -15.32
N SER A 448 29.41 -0.35 -16.64
CA SER A 448 28.36 0.05 -17.57
C SER A 448 27.63 -1.17 -18.08
N VAL A 449 26.31 -1.10 -18.18
CA VAL A 449 25.45 -2.10 -18.82
C VAL A 449 24.54 -1.40 -19.82
N GLY A 450 24.86 -1.52 -21.11
CA GLY A 450 24.14 -0.78 -22.15
C GLY A 450 24.21 0.74 -21.95
N GLY A 451 23.05 1.36 -21.68
CA GLY A 451 22.93 2.80 -21.42
C GLY A 451 23.10 3.20 -19.95
N ASP A 452 23.09 2.22 -19.04
CA ASP A 452 23.06 2.41 -17.60
C ASP A 452 24.46 2.14 -16.99
N SER A 453 24.74 2.65 -15.78
CA SER A 453 26.01 2.37 -15.11
C SER A 453 25.96 2.48 -13.60
N VAL A 454 26.84 1.71 -12.94
CA VAL A 454 27.09 1.81 -11.50
C VAL A 454 28.54 2.25 -11.29
N THR A 455 28.73 3.34 -10.56
CA THR A 455 30.04 3.83 -10.12
C THR A 455 30.30 3.39 -8.68
N LEU A 456 31.25 2.49 -8.48
CA LEU A 456 31.77 2.12 -7.17
C LEU A 456 32.85 3.13 -6.75
N VAL A 457 32.47 4.04 -5.85
CA VAL A 457 33.28 5.21 -5.48
C VAL A 457 34.44 4.79 -4.58
N GLY A 458 35.67 5.12 -5.00
CA GLY A 458 36.90 4.82 -4.26
C GLY A 458 37.32 3.35 -4.28
N VAL A 459 36.77 2.55 -5.20
CA VAL A 459 37.10 1.13 -5.36
C VAL A 459 37.95 0.95 -6.62
N SER A 460 39.14 0.36 -6.46
CA SER A 460 40.02 -0.02 -7.58
C SER A 460 40.50 -1.47 -7.43
N GLY A 461 40.25 -2.32 -8.42
CA GLY A 461 40.87 -3.65 -8.53
C GLY A 461 40.42 -4.72 -7.51
N GLY A 462 39.22 -4.60 -6.93
CA GLY A 462 38.70 -5.56 -5.94
C GLY A 462 37.17 -5.61 -5.92
N LEU A 463 36.58 -6.24 -6.93
CA LEU A 463 35.14 -6.53 -6.95
C LEU A 463 34.84 -7.76 -6.09
N GLY A 464 33.74 -7.71 -5.35
CA GLY A 464 33.12 -8.87 -4.71
C GLY A 464 32.35 -9.71 -5.73
N GLU A 465 31.25 -10.32 -5.30
CA GLU A 465 30.42 -11.13 -6.19
C GLU A 465 29.62 -10.21 -7.14
N VAL A 466 29.76 -10.42 -8.45
CA VAL A 466 28.96 -9.74 -9.48
C VAL A 466 28.16 -10.79 -10.23
N LEU A 467 26.84 -10.72 -10.11
CA LEU A 467 25.90 -11.57 -10.85
C LEU A 467 25.21 -10.74 -11.92
N ILE A 468 25.21 -11.23 -13.15
CA ILE A 468 24.51 -10.60 -14.28
C ILE A 468 23.63 -11.68 -14.91
N GLY A 469 22.32 -11.44 -14.97
CA GLY A 469 21.33 -12.41 -15.45
C GLY A 469 20.08 -11.82 -16.04
#